data_AF-A0A150R146-F1
#
_entry.id   AF-A0A150R146-F1
#
_cell.length_a   1.000
_cell.length_b   1.000
_cell.length_c   1.000
_cell.angle_alpha   90.00
_cell.angle_beta   90.00
_cell.angle_gamma   90.00
#
_symmetry.space_group_name_H-M   'P 1'
#
loop_
_entity.id
_entity.type
_entity.pdbx_description
1 polymer ?
#
loop_
_entity_poly.entity_id
_entity_poly.type
_entity_poly.pdbx_seq_one_letter_code
_entity_poly.pdbx_strand_id
1 'polypeptide(L)'
;GTGGGASATTSGSGAAGGEATYACASLGDPCTTCLSLRCQESYCACQQSPECAALANCYLLCAAGDRGCEQTCLTAHEAGISDSFLEGGCASELCRVQCPSRGPVSLCETCLFSRCAADMNACIADPSCRALRACADACKAGDAVCEERCAAQYEDGGQAAGRVAACEGDVCRAACEGG
;
A
#
# COMPACT_ATOMS: atom_id res chain seq x y z
N GLY A 1 55.25 -42.59 -9.26
CA GLY A 1 54.66 -41.45 -8.56
C GLY A 1 53.18 -41.69 -8.42
N THR A 2 52.71 -41.73 -7.19
CA THR A 2 51.30 -41.84 -6.77
C THR A 2 50.55 -40.52 -6.92
N GLY A 3 49.22 -40.60 -7.06
CA GLY A 3 48.26 -39.50 -6.90
C GLY A 3 47.45 -39.25 -8.18
N GLY A 4 46.12 -39.17 -8.18
CA GLY A 4 45.11 -39.24 -7.12
C GLY A 4 43.75 -39.36 -7.80
N GLY A 5 42.79 -40.00 -7.13
CA GLY A 5 41.43 -40.18 -7.65
C GLY A 5 40.50 -39.00 -7.36
N ALA A 6 39.47 -38.87 -8.17
CA ALA A 6 38.15 -38.40 -7.75
C ALA A 6 37.10 -38.87 -8.78
N SER A 7 36.21 -39.77 -8.33
CA SER A 7 34.91 -39.97 -8.93
C SER A 7 33.92 -39.03 -8.26
N ALA A 8 33.07 -38.34 -9.01
CA ALA A 8 31.73 -37.99 -8.55
C ALA A 8 30.81 -37.70 -9.75
N THR A 9 29.61 -38.26 -9.61
CA THR A 9 28.49 -38.41 -10.53
C THR A 9 27.54 -37.19 -10.54
N THR A 10 26.77 -37.14 -11.63
CA THR A 10 25.32 -36.81 -11.73
C THR A 10 24.77 -35.38 -11.82
N SER A 11 23.79 -35.29 -12.74
CA SER A 11 22.61 -34.41 -12.82
C SER A 11 22.86 -33.02 -13.43
N GLY A 12 22.27 -32.67 -14.57
CA GLY A 12 20.82 -32.55 -14.80
C GLY A 12 20.34 -31.34 -13.99
N SER A 13 20.03 -30.19 -14.59
CA SER A 13 18.76 -29.96 -15.27
C SER A 13 18.77 -28.61 -15.99
N GLY A 14 18.19 -28.57 -17.19
CA GLY A 14 17.65 -27.33 -17.74
C GLY A 14 16.39 -26.91 -16.99
N ALA A 15 16.28 -25.62 -16.72
CA ALA A 15 15.02 -24.88 -16.63
C ALA A 15 15.39 -23.40 -16.69
N ALA A 16 15.18 -22.81 -17.87
CA ALA A 16 14.98 -21.39 -18.01
C ALA A 16 13.59 -21.10 -17.45
N GLY A 17 13.54 -20.34 -16.35
CA GLY A 17 12.34 -19.93 -15.65
C GLY A 17 12.77 -19.07 -14.48
N GLY A 18 13.02 -17.80 -14.75
CA GLY A 18 13.29 -16.82 -13.69
C GLY A 18 12.01 -16.55 -12.91
N GLU A 19 11.69 -17.43 -11.97
CA GLU A 19 10.70 -17.15 -10.93
C GLU A 19 11.34 -16.22 -9.91
N ALA A 20 10.70 -15.08 -9.65
CA ALA A 20 11.16 -14.13 -8.66
C ALA A 20 11.14 -14.80 -7.28
N THR A 21 12.32 -15.02 -6.70
CA THR A 21 12.47 -15.53 -5.33
C THR A 21 12.11 -14.42 -4.34
N TYR A 22 10.82 -14.18 -4.11
CA TYR A 22 10.36 -13.30 -3.04
C TYR A 22 10.31 -14.08 -1.72
N ALA A 23 11.44 -14.12 -1.02
CA ALA A 23 11.54 -14.72 0.31
C ALA A 23 11.63 -13.64 1.38
N CYS A 24 10.68 -12.69 1.42
CA CYS A 24 10.58 -11.78 2.56
C CYS A 24 10.03 -12.56 3.74
N ALA A 25 10.83 -12.65 4.80
CA ALA A 25 10.46 -13.38 5.98
C ALA A 25 9.26 -12.73 6.68
N SER A 26 8.41 -13.57 7.26
CA SER A 26 7.46 -13.14 8.29
C SER A 26 8.20 -12.48 9.45
N LEU A 27 7.59 -11.48 10.07
CA LEU A 27 8.11 -10.85 11.31
C LEU A 27 7.68 -11.61 12.58
N GLY A 28 6.97 -12.74 12.41
CA GLY A 28 6.61 -13.64 13.50
C GLY A 28 5.19 -13.42 14.06
N ASP A 29 4.46 -12.42 13.58
CA ASP A 29 3.04 -12.25 13.92
C ASP A 29 2.12 -12.92 12.87
N PRO A 30 0.85 -13.18 13.20
CA PRO A 30 -0.08 -13.83 12.28
C PRO A 30 -0.32 -13.06 10.98
N CYS A 31 -0.34 -11.73 11.03
CA CYS A 31 -0.59 -10.88 9.87
C CYS A 31 0.59 -10.95 8.91
N THR A 32 1.81 -10.69 9.37
CA THR A 32 3.01 -10.74 8.52
C THR A 32 3.31 -12.15 8.02
N THR A 33 2.95 -13.19 8.78
CA THR A 33 3.00 -14.58 8.30
C THR A 33 2.04 -14.83 7.14
N CYS A 34 0.81 -14.31 7.21
CA CYS A 34 -0.13 -14.43 6.11
C CYS A 34 0.35 -13.64 4.89
N LEU A 35 0.81 -12.40 5.10
CA LEU A 35 1.34 -11.53 4.04
C LEU A 35 2.52 -12.16 3.31
N SER A 36 3.49 -12.74 4.04
CA SER A 36 4.64 -13.42 3.43
C SER A 36 4.27 -14.69 2.66
N LEU A 37 3.04 -15.20 2.80
CA LEU A 37 2.57 -16.40 2.10
C LEU A 37 1.56 -16.09 0.99
N ARG A 38 0.72 -15.07 1.17
CA ARG A 38 -0.43 -14.77 0.29
C ARG A 38 -0.28 -13.47 -0.49
N CYS A 39 0.49 -12.53 0.05
CA CYS A 39 0.70 -11.19 -0.52
C CYS A 39 2.18 -10.93 -0.79
N GLN A 40 2.93 -11.96 -1.22
CA GLN A 40 4.39 -11.91 -1.31
C GLN A 40 4.91 -10.72 -2.11
N GLU A 41 4.29 -10.41 -3.24
CA GLU A 41 4.72 -9.32 -4.11
C GLU A 41 4.62 -7.96 -3.41
N SER A 42 3.43 -7.60 -2.90
CA SER A 42 3.21 -6.31 -2.22
C SER A 42 3.91 -6.23 -0.86
N TYR A 43 3.93 -7.33 -0.10
CA TYR A 43 4.69 -7.42 1.15
C TYR A 43 6.19 -7.23 0.92
N CYS A 44 6.76 -7.90 -0.08
CA CYS A 44 8.17 -7.73 -0.39
C CYS A 44 8.51 -6.36 -0.93
N ALA A 45 7.66 -5.79 -1.79
CA ALA A 45 7.84 -4.42 -2.27
C ALA A 45 7.91 -3.43 -1.11
N CYS A 46 6.97 -3.52 -0.16
CA CYS A 46 6.99 -2.69 1.04
C CYS A 46 8.24 -2.92 1.90
N GLN A 47 8.62 -4.18 2.17
CA GLN A 47 9.79 -4.47 3.02
C GLN A 47 11.13 -4.08 2.40
N GLN A 48 11.21 -4.00 1.08
CA GLN A 48 12.40 -3.52 0.36
C GLN A 48 12.42 -1.99 0.23
N SER A 49 11.27 -1.33 0.38
CA SER A 49 11.14 0.12 0.42
C SER A 49 11.47 0.64 1.83
N PRO A 50 12.53 1.44 2.02
CA PRO A 50 12.92 1.91 3.36
C PRO A 50 11.80 2.73 4.01
N GLU A 51 11.05 3.50 3.22
CA GLU A 51 9.96 4.34 3.73
C GLU A 51 8.71 3.52 4.06
N CYS A 52 8.38 2.50 3.28
CA CYS A 52 7.25 1.63 3.62
C CYS A 52 7.55 0.77 4.86
N ALA A 53 8.76 0.20 4.94
CA ALA A 53 9.20 -0.52 6.14
C ALA A 53 9.24 0.39 7.37
N ALA A 54 9.72 1.64 7.23
CA ALA A 54 9.73 2.61 8.32
C ALA A 54 8.31 3.02 8.75
N LEU A 55 7.40 3.23 7.78
CA LEU A 55 5.98 3.50 8.04
C LEU A 55 5.33 2.34 8.83
N ALA A 56 5.54 1.10 8.39
CA ALA A 56 5.02 -0.08 9.08
C ALA A 56 5.53 -0.17 10.52
N ASN A 57 6.82 0.06 10.74
CA ASN A 57 7.40 0.10 12.09
C ASN A 57 6.85 1.26 12.93
N CYS A 58 6.61 2.42 12.32
CA CYS A 58 6.01 3.55 13.01
C CYS A 58 4.60 3.22 13.53
N TYR A 59 3.77 2.56 12.72
CA TYR A 59 2.43 2.14 13.15
C TYR A 59 2.43 1.16 14.32
N LEU A 60 3.46 0.31 14.47
CA LEU A 60 3.59 -0.59 15.62
C LEU A 60 3.73 0.15 16.96
N LEU A 61 4.14 1.42 16.93
CA LEU A 61 4.27 2.27 18.11
C LEU A 61 2.97 3.02 18.44
N CYS A 62 2.01 3.04 17.53
CA CYS A 62 0.73 3.70 17.74
C CYS A 62 -0.21 2.84 18.58
N ALA A 63 -0.95 3.48 19.49
CA ALA A 63 -2.07 2.81 20.14
C ALA A 63 -3.16 2.48 19.12
N ALA A 64 -3.89 1.38 19.34
CA ALA A 64 -4.94 0.96 18.42
C ALA A 64 -6.00 2.07 18.25
N GLY A 65 -6.19 2.53 17.02
CA GLY A 65 -7.14 3.59 16.67
C GLY A 65 -6.65 5.01 16.94
N ASP A 66 -5.39 5.20 17.32
CA ASP A 66 -4.78 6.54 17.47
C ASP A 66 -4.52 7.17 16.10
N ARG A 67 -5.55 7.84 15.58
CA ARG A 67 -5.51 8.52 14.28
C ARG A 67 -4.47 9.64 14.21
N GLY A 68 -4.13 10.26 15.35
CA GLY A 68 -3.11 11.30 15.41
C GLY A 68 -1.70 10.73 15.26
N CYS A 69 -1.42 9.62 15.96
CA CYS A 69 -0.18 8.86 15.77
C CYS A 69 -0.06 8.31 14.35
N GLU A 70 -1.13 7.70 13.83
CA GLU A 70 -1.16 7.20 12.45
C GLU A 70 -0.85 8.31 11.44
N GLN A 71 -1.47 9.47 11.60
CA GLN A 71 -1.21 10.61 10.72
C GLN A 71 0.24 11.08 10.81
N THR A 72 0.81 11.13 12.02
CA THR A 72 2.23 11.49 12.20
C THR A 72 3.15 10.53 11.46
N CYS A 73 2.87 9.22 11.51
CA CYS A 73 3.62 8.22 10.76
C CYS A 73 3.49 8.41 9.24
N LEU A 74 2.28 8.66 8.75
CA LEU A 74 2.03 8.94 7.33
C LEU A 74 2.82 10.16 6.85
N THR A 75 2.80 11.26 7.61
CA THR A 75 3.56 12.47 7.28
C THR A 75 5.08 12.22 7.34
N ALA A 76 5.57 11.45 8.32
CA ALA A 76 7.00 11.17 8.46
C ALA A 76 7.55 10.25 7.37
N HIS A 77 6.71 9.39 6.81
CA HIS A 77 7.09 8.35 5.84
C HIS A 77 6.25 8.43 4.56
N GLU A 78 6.10 9.64 4.04
CA GLU A 78 5.22 9.96 2.91
C GLU A 78 5.46 9.04 1.70
N ALA A 79 6.73 8.81 1.33
CA ALA A 79 7.04 8.03 0.14
C ALA A 79 6.68 6.53 0.27
N GLY A 80 6.48 6.02 1.49
CA GLY A 80 6.07 4.63 1.75
C GLY A 80 4.56 4.40 1.76
N ILE A 81 3.75 5.47 1.65
CA ILE A 81 2.30 5.40 1.82
C ILE A 81 1.67 4.45 0.79
N SER A 82 1.88 4.71 -0.51
CA SER A 82 1.25 3.93 -1.57
C SER A 82 1.54 2.43 -1.47
N ASP A 83 2.80 2.06 -1.22
CA ASP A 83 3.20 0.66 -1.01
C ASP A 83 2.46 0.04 0.19
N SER A 84 2.34 0.79 1.30
CA SER A 84 1.63 0.34 2.50
C SER A 84 0.13 0.14 2.25
N PHE A 85 -0.50 0.99 1.44
CA PHE A 85 -1.92 0.85 1.08
C PHE A 85 -2.13 -0.33 0.12
N LEU A 86 -1.27 -0.53 -0.88
CA LEU A 86 -1.34 -1.68 -1.80
C LEU A 86 -1.12 -3.01 -1.08
N GLU A 87 -0.16 -3.07 -0.15
CA GLU A 87 0.03 -4.22 0.75
C GLU A 87 -1.23 -4.44 1.60
N GLY A 88 -1.77 -3.38 2.19
CA GLY A 88 -3.00 -3.42 2.99
C GLY A 88 -4.22 -3.91 2.19
N GLY A 89 -4.35 -3.52 0.93
CA GLY A 89 -5.40 -3.99 0.02
C GLY A 89 -5.35 -5.52 -0.14
N CYS A 90 -4.17 -6.07 -0.45
CA CYS A 90 -4.00 -7.53 -0.50
C CYS A 90 -4.30 -8.18 0.85
N ALA A 91 -3.83 -7.58 1.95
CA ALA A 91 -4.07 -8.08 3.30
C ALA A 91 -5.56 -8.18 3.62
N SER A 92 -6.34 -7.17 3.22
CA SER A 92 -7.79 -7.11 3.46
C SER A 92 -8.58 -8.17 2.70
N GLU A 93 -8.07 -8.61 1.54
CA GLU A 93 -8.71 -9.61 0.69
C GLU A 93 -8.30 -11.02 1.12
N LEU A 94 -7.00 -11.28 1.29
CA LEU A 94 -6.45 -12.63 1.46
C LEU A 94 -6.08 -12.97 2.90
N CYS A 95 -5.92 -11.97 3.77
CA CYS A 95 -5.42 -12.10 5.14
C CYS A 95 -6.32 -11.44 6.19
N ARG A 96 -7.58 -11.15 5.87
CA ARG A 96 -8.50 -10.35 6.70
C ARG A 96 -8.58 -10.81 8.17
N VAL A 97 -8.57 -12.13 8.39
CA VAL A 97 -8.67 -12.70 9.75
C VAL A 97 -7.40 -12.40 10.55
N GLN A 98 -6.24 -12.44 9.91
CA GLN A 98 -4.94 -12.19 10.53
C GLN A 98 -4.61 -10.70 10.61
N CYS A 99 -5.14 -9.89 9.69
CA CYS A 99 -4.88 -8.47 9.52
C CYS A 99 -6.17 -7.62 9.65
N PRO A 100 -6.88 -7.65 10.79
CA PRO A 100 -8.21 -7.04 10.91
C PRO A 100 -8.23 -5.51 10.81
N SER A 101 -7.08 -4.84 10.94
CA SER A 101 -6.91 -3.40 10.79
C SER A 101 -6.73 -2.95 9.34
N ARG A 102 -6.53 -3.87 8.38
CA ARG A 102 -6.30 -3.54 6.98
C ARG A 102 -7.63 -3.41 6.24
N GLY A 103 -7.87 -2.23 5.69
CA GLY A 103 -9.08 -1.92 4.92
C GLY A 103 -8.98 -2.35 3.45
N PRO A 104 -10.11 -2.63 2.78
CA PRO A 104 -10.14 -2.87 1.34
C PRO A 104 -9.68 -1.64 0.57
N VAL A 105 -9.07 -1.89 -0.57
CA VAL A 105 -8.66 -0.89 -1.55
C VAL A 105 -9.42 -1.20 -2.84
N SER A 106 -10.19 -0.23 -3.33
CA SER A 106 -10.94 -0.36 -4.58
C SER A 106 -10.02 -0.46 -5.81
N LEU A 107 -10.60 -0.76 -6.97
CA LEU A 107 -9.86 -0.72 -8.25
C LEU A 107 -9.35 0.69 -8.56
N CYS A 108 -10.16 1.70 -8.28
CA CYS A 108 -9.78 3.11 -8.41
C CYS A 108 -8.57 3.43 -7.53
N GLU A 109 -8.66 3.14 -6.22
CA GLU A 109 -7.57 3.40 -5.29
C GLU A 109 -6.31 2.60 -5.63
N THR A 110 -6.45 1.35 -6.07
CA THR A 110 -5.32 0.54 -6.55
C THR A 110 -4.62 1.23 -7.72
N CYS A 111 -5.38 1.78 -8.67
CA CYS A 111 -4.80 2.57 -9.76
C CYS A 111 -4.12 3.83 -9.24
N LEU A 112 -4.77 4.59 -8.35
CA LEU A 112 -4.22 5.83 -7.80
C LEU A 112 -2.92 5.58 -7.00
N PHE A 113 -2.89 4.59 -6.12
CA PHE A 113 -1.67 4.25 -5.37
C PHE A 113 -0.56 3.66 -6.26
N SER A 114 -0.89 3.02 -7.38
CA SER A 114 0.15 2.44 -8.28
C SER A 114 0.62 3.40 -9.38
N ARG A 115 -0.22 4.30 -9.87
CA ARG A 115 0.05 5.18 -11.03
C ARG A 115 0.14 6.65 -10.67
N CYS A 116 -0.49 7.06 -9.57
CA CYS A 116 -0.53 8.43 -9.06
C CYS A 116 0.14 8.52 -7.68
N ALA A 117 1.10 7.63 -7.40
CA ALA A 117 1.67 7.43 -6.07
C ALA A 117 2.18 8.74 -5.44
N ALA A 118 2.86 9.60 -6.22
CA ALA A 118 3.37 10.87 -5.71
C ALA A 118 2.25 11.79 -5.19
N ASP A 119 1.19 11.96 -5.97
CA ASP A 119 0.05 12.82 -5.60
C ASP A 119 -0.77 12.21 -4.46
N MET A 120 -0.95 10.89 -4.47
CA MET A 120 -1.62 10.16 -3.39
C MET A 120 -0.84 10.23 -2.09
N ASN A 121 0.46 9.99 -2.12
CA ASN A 121 1.33 10.06 -0.95
C ASN A 121 1.28 11.46 -0.33
N ALA A 122 1.46 12.50 -1.15
CA ALA A 122 1.39 13.89 -0.70
C ALA A 122 0.04 14.22 -0.07
N CYS A 123 -1.07 13.75 -0.67
CA CYS A 123 -2.40 13.97 -0.10
C CYS A 123 -2.65 13.21 1.20
N ILE A 124 -2.22 11.94 1.31
CA ILE A 124 -2.47 11.15 2.53
C ILE A 124 -1.55 11.60 3.68
N ALA A 125 -0.34 12.07 3.38
CA ALA A 125 0.57 12.70 4.33
C ALA A 125 0.04 14.03 4.86
N ASP A 126 -0.77 14.75 4.07
CA ASP A 126 -1.46 15.97 4.48
C ASP A 126 -2.74 15.64 5.27
N PRO A 127 -2.87 16.07 6.54
CA PRO A 127 -4.03 15.75 7.36
C PRO A 127 -5.34 16.31 6.80
N SER A 128 -5.32 17.51 6.20
CA SER A 128 -6.50 18.15 5.63
C SER A 128 -6.94 17.45 4.35
N CYS A 129 -5.99 17.05 3.49
CA CYS A 129 -6.32 16.32 2.26
C CYS A 129 -6.82 14.89 2.56
N ARG A 130 -6.20 14.19 3.50
CA ARG A 130 -6.68 12.88 3.95
C ARG A 130 -8.09 12.98 4.55
N ALA A 131 -8.35 14.01 5.36
CA ALA A 131 -9.68 14.23 5.94
C ALA A 131 -10.72 14.61 4.87
N LEU A 132 -10.34 15.41 3.88
CA LEU A 132 -11.17 15.75 2.72
C LEU A 132 -11.60 14.48 1.96
N ARG A 133 -10.64 13.60 1.63
CA ARG A 133 -10.94 12.32 0.96
C ARG A 133 -11.87 11.46 1.79
N ALA A 134 -11.56 11.25 3.07
CA ALA A 134 -12.41 10.46 3.95
C ALA A 134 -13.84 11.03 4.09
N CYS A 135 -13.99 12.36 4.03
CA CYS A 135 -15.30 13.01 4.01
C CYS A 135 -16.04 12.75 2.69
N ALA A 136 -15.35 12.90 1.55
CA ALA A 136 -15.91 12.65 0.22
C ALA A 136 -16.32 11.18 0.04
N ASP A 137 -15.50 10.23 0.50
CA ASP A 137 -15.78 8.79 0.45
C ASP A 137 -17.03 8.40 1.28
N ALA A 138 -17.39 9.21 2.28
CA ALA A 138 -18.60 9.02 3.08
C ALA A 138 -19.86 9.63 2.43
N CYS A 139 -19.70 10.43 1.36
CA CYS A 139 -20.82 10.98 0.61
C CYS A 139 -21.51 9.89 -0.21
N LYS A 140 -22.80 10.08 -0.49
CA LYS A 140 -23.51 9.22 -1.45
C LYS A 140 -23.03 9.56 -2.86
N ALA A 141 -22.94 8.56 -3.72
CA ALA A 141 -22.59 8.77 -5.12
C ALA A 141 -23.48 9.85 -5.76
N GLY A 142 -22.85 10.91 -6.28
CA GLY A 142 -23.53 12.06 -6.91
C GLY A 142 -24.10 13.11 -5.94
N ASP A 143 -23.83 13.01 -4.63
CA ASP A 143 -24.23 14.02 -3.65
C ASP A 143 -23.27 15.22 -3.66
N ALA A 144 -23.43 16.07 -4.68
CA ALA A 144 -22.61 17.28 -4.86
C ALA A 144 -22.66 18.23 -3.65
N VAL A 145 -23.78 18.28 -2.91
CA VAL A 145 -23.89 19.13 -1.71
C VAL A 145 -23.02 18.60 -0.57
N CYS A 146 -22.93 17.27 -0.45
CA CYS A 146 -22.01 16.64 0.50
C CYS A 146 -20.55 16.92 0.12
N GLU A 147 -20.19 16.73 -1.15
CA GLU A 147 -18.84 16.97 -1.66
C GLU A 147 -18.42 18.44 -1.49
N GLU A 148 -19.27 19.40 -1.84
CA GLU A 148 -19.02 20.83 -1.65
C GLU A 148 -18.79 21.18 -0.17
N ARG A 149 -19.57 20.56 0.75
CA ARG A 149 -19.39 20.77 2.19
C ARG A 149 -18.06 20.19 2.69
N CYS A 150 -17.66 19.02 2.22
CA CYS A 150 -16.36 18.44 2.54
C CYS A 150 -15.22 19.35 2.06
N ALA A 151 -15.30 19.83 0.81
CA ALA A 151 -14.32 20.76 0.24
C ALA A 151 -14.22 22.06 1.04
N ALA A 152 -15.35 22.63 1.48
CA ALA A 152 -15.37 23.82 2.32
C ALA A 152 -14.82 23.57 3.73
N GLN A 153 -15.05 22.37 4.29
CA GLN A 153 -14.57 22.02 5.63
C GLN A 153 -13.06 21.77 5.67
N TYR A 154 -12.48 21.26 4.59
CA TYR A 154 -11.08 20.87 4.49
C TYR A 154 -10.38 21.61 3.35
N GLU A 155 -10.57 22.94 3.29
CA GLU A 155 -10.09 23.80 2.20
C GLU A 155 -8.58 23.71 1.99
N ASP A 156 -7.81 23.60 3.08
CA ASP A 156 -6.35 23.49 3.05
C ASP A 156 -5.87 22.23 2.31
N GLY A 157 -6.68 21.16 2.30
CA GLY A 157 -6.40 19.91 1.59
C GLY A 157 -6.70 19.98 0.09
N GLY A 158 -7.41 21.02 -0.37
CA GLY A 158 -7.96 21.11 -1.72
C GLY A 158 -6.90 21.09 -2.82
N GLN A 159 -5.73 21.68 -2.59
CA GLN A 159 -4.66 21.69 -3.59
C GLN A 159 -4.09 20.27 -3.82
N ALA A 160 -3.85 19.50 -2.75
CA ALA A 160 -3.35 18.14 -2.87
C ALA A 160 -4.42 17.21 -3.44
N ALA A 161 -5.69 17.38 -3.05
CA ALA A 161 -6.81 16.62 -3.60
C ALA A 161 -7.00 16.91 -5.09
N GLY A 162 -6.83 18.17 -5.51
CA GLY A 162 -6.89 18.55 -6.91
C GLY A 162 -5.83 17.87 -7.78
N ARG A 163 -4.62 17.63 -7.25
CA ARG A 163 -3.59 16.86 -7.98
C ARG A 163 -3.95 15.40 -8.12
N VAL A 164 -4.48 14.79 -7.06
CA VAL A 164 -5.00 13.42 -7.12
C VAL A 164 -6.11 13.30 -8.17
N ALA A 165 -7.09 14.22 -8.15
CA ALA A 165 -8.19 14.23 -9.12
C ALA A 165 -7.71 14.46 -10.56
N ALA A 166 -6.68 15.28 -10.77
CA ALA A 166 -6.07 15.46 -12.09
C ALA A 166 -5.44 14.14 -12.59
N CYS A 167 -4.63 13.48 -11.76
CA CYS A 167 -4.03 12.20 -12.13
C CYS A 167 -5.10 11.11 -12.33
N GLU A 168 -6.16 11.12 -11.54
CA GLU A 168 -7.32 10.25 -11.73
C GLU A 168 -7.92 10.41 -13.13
N GLY A 169 -8.24 11.64 -13.51
CA GLY A 169 -8.87 11.97 -14.78
C GLY A 169 -8.01 11.63 -16.00
N ASP A 170 -6.68 11.69 -15.86
CA ASP A 170 -5.70 11.45 -16.92
C ASP A 170 -5.29 9.97 -17.05
N VAL A 171 -5.14 9.27 -15.92
CA VAL A 171 -4.50 7.94 -15.88
C VAL A 171 -5.45 6.84 -15.39
N CYS A 172 -6.30 7.14 -14.40
CA CYS A 172 -7.08 6.13 -13.67
C CYS A 172 -8.57 6.16 -13.95
N ARG A 173 -9.06 7.03 -14.84
CA ARG A 173 -10.48 7.24 -15.14
C ARG A 173 -11.27 5.94 -15.31
N ALA A 174 -10.76 5.03 -16.15
CA ALA A 174 -11.45 3.76 -16.42
C ALA A 174 -11.57 2.85 -15.17
N ALA A 175 -10.62 2.93 -14.22
CA ALA A 175 -10.68 2.19 -12.97
C ALA A 175 -11.63 2.84 -11.94
N CYS A 176 -11.91 4.14 -12.09
CA CYS A 176 -12.72 4.93 -11.17
C CYS A 176 -14.18 5.08 -11.61
N GLU A 177 -14.48 4.98 -12.91
CA GLU A 177 -15.85 5.02 -13.44
C GLU A 177 -16.65 3.71 -13.23
N GLY A 178 -16.01 2.64 -12.73
CA GLY A 178 -16.61 1.31 -12.56
C GLY A 178 -16.81 0.86 -11.10
N GLY A 179 -16.63 1.76 -10.13
CA GLY A 179 -16.75 1.51 -8.68
C GLY A 179 -18.14 1.77 -8.11
#